data_AF-A0A3D3X3V4-F1
#
_entry.id   AF-A0A3D3X3V4-F1
#
_cell.length_a   1.000
_cell.length_b   1.000
_cell.length_c   1.000
_cell.angle_alpha   90.00
_cell.angle_beta   90.00
_cell.angle_gamma   90.00
#
_symmetry.space_group_name_H-M   'P 1'
#
loop_
_entity.id
_entity.type
_entity.pdbx_description
1 polymer ?
#
loop_
_entity_poly.entity_id
_entity_poly.type
_entity_poly.pdbx_seq_one_letter_code
_entity_poly.pdbx_strand_id
1 'polypeptide(L)'
;MTLGGSILSLVSMLSLLGVSYLEWMHPIWIAFPSMIYGISAGLVIGNASMGAVYAAENLAGSASGMLGSVQMGFGVLSGGLVVMAGGYQDYSQGVLILIGFSVVSVICSLMAGKQKTANVF
;
A
#
# COMPACT_ATOMS: atom_id res chain seq x y z
N MET A 1 -0.25 -6.47 12.71
CA MET A 1 0.48 -6.96 11.51
C MET A 1 0.29 -6.05 10.31
N THR A 2 -0.92 -5.53 10.05
CA THR A 2 -1.19 -4.50 9.02
C THR A 2 -0.27 -3.27 9.14
N LEU A 3 -0.12 -2.69 10.33
CA LEU A 3 0.76 -1.53 10.56
C LEU A 3 2.23 -1.81 10.18
N GLY A 4 2.75 -2.97 10.55
CA GLY A 4 4.12 -3.35 10.21
C GLY A 4 4.32 -3.50 8.70
N GLY A 5 3.32 -4.06 8.00
CA GLY A 5 3.28 -4.09 6.55
C GLY A 5 3.29 -2.69 5.94
N SER A 6 2.45 -1.76 6.43
CA SER A 6 2.37 -0.40 5.90
C SER A 6 3.66 0.42 6.12
N ILE A 7 4.34 0.22 7.26
CA ILE A 7 5.65 0.83 7.50
C ILE A 7 6.68 0.25 6.53
N LEU A 8 6.67 -1.07 6.31
CA LEU A 8 7.57 -1.70 5.35
C LEU A 8 7.34 -1.20 3.92
N SER A 9 6.08 -0.98 3.50
CA SER A 9 5.80 -0.37 2.18
C SER A 9 6.36 1.04 2.07
N LEU A 10 6.27 1.83 3.14
CA LEU A 10 6.81 3.19 3.16
C LEU A 10 8.34 3.16 3.01
N VAL A 11 9.02 2.26 3.74
CA VAL A 11 10.47 2.06 3.63
C VAL A 11 10.87 1.63 2.22
N SER A 12 10.12 0.74 1.58
CA SER A 12 10.36 0.33 0.19
C SER A 12 10.21 1.49 -0.81
N MET A 13 9.21 2.36 -0.63
CA MET A 13 9.03 3.51 -1.52
C MET A 13 10.10 4.58 -1.30
N LEU A 14 10.55 4.78 -0.06
CA LEU A 14 11.67 5.67 0.26
C LEU A 14 13.00 5.15 -0.32
N SER A 15 13.22 3.83 -0.30
CA SER A 15 14.43 3.26 -0.91
C SER A 15 14.40 3.37 -2.44
N LEU A 16 13.23 3.23 -3.09
CA LEU A 16 13.08 3.53 -4.52
C LEU A 16 13.39 5.00 -4.86
N LEU A 17 13.01 5.93 -3.99
CA LEU A 17 13.36 7.34 -4.14
C LEU A 17 14.87 7.54 -4.01
N GLY A 18 15.52 6.87 -3.05
CA GLY A 18 16.98 6.89 -2.89
C GLY A 18 17.72 6.37 -4.13
N VAL A 19 17.26 5.27 -4.73
CA VAL A 19 17.81 4.74 -5.98
C VAL A 19 17.67 5.75 -7.13
N SER A 20 16.56 6.51 -7.17
CA SER A 20 16.36 7.56 -8.17
C SER A 20 17.34 8.73 -8.00
N TYR A 21 17.67 9.14 -6.77
CA TYR A 21 18.60 10.25 -6.52
C TYR A 21 20.07 9.89 -6.75
N LEU A 22 20.45 8.61 -6.57
CA LEU A 22 21.81 8.13 -6.83
C LEU A 22 22.07 7.82 -8.31
N GLU A 23 21.08 8.05 -9.20
CA GLU A 23 21.11 7.73 -10.63
C GLU A 23 21.48 6.27 -10.94
N TRP A 24 21.36 5.37 -9.96
CA TRP A 24 21.59 3.93 -10.09
C TRP A 24 20.37 3.25 -10.71
N MET A 25 20.02 3.64 -11.93
CA MET A 25 18.90 3.11 -12.72
C MET A 25 19.16 1.69 -13.26
N HIS A 26 19.87 0.85 -12.51
CA HIS A 26 20.05 -0.55 -12.86
C HIS A 26 18.79 -1.35 -12.46
N PRO A 27 18.25 -2.22 -13.32
CA PRO A 27 17.01 -2.96 -13.05
C PRO A 27 17.00 -3.72 -11.73
N ILE A 28 18.17 -4.23 -11.32
CA ILE A 28 18.36 -4.97 -10.05
C ILE A 28 18.07 -4.09 -8.83
N TRP A 29 18.49 -2.81 -8.86
CA TRP A 29 18.29 -1.88 -7.75
C TRP A 29 16.83 -1.44 -7.58
N ILE A 30 16.02 -1.55 -8.64
CA ILE A 30 14.57 -1.31 -8.60
C ILE A 30 13.82 -2.59 -8.21
N ALA A 31 14.29 -3.75 -8.68
CA ALA A 31 13.71 -5.05 -8.39
C ALA A 31 13.76 -5.39 -6.89
N PHE A 32 14.83 -5.02 -6.19
CA PHE A 32 14.98 -5.36 -4.77
C PHE A 32 13.98 -4.63 -3.85
N PRO A 33 13.84 -3.28 -3.90
CA PRO A 33 12.80 -2.57 -3.16
C PRO A 33 11.38 -2.99 -3.55
N SER A 34 11.12 -3.26 -4.83
CA SER A 34 9.80 -3.69 -5.30
C SER A 34 9.44 -5.11 -4.82
N MET A 35 10.41 -6.00 -4.68
CA MET A 35 10.23 -7.30 -4.01
C MET A 35 9.82 -7.11 -2.55
N ILE A 36 10.51 -6.24 -1.80
CA ILE A 36 10.16 -5.94 -0.40
C ILE A 36 8.76 -5.33 -0.32
N TYR A 37 8.41 -4.45 -1.25
CA TYR A 37 7.06 -3.90 -1.36
C TYR A 37 6.02 -5.00 -1.61
N GLY A 38 6.31 -5.99 -2.46
CA GLY A 38 5.42 -7.14 -2.69
C GLY A 38 5.16 -7.94 -1.42
N ILE A 39 6.19 -8.20 -0.61
CA ILE A 39 6.05 -8.88 0.69
C ILE A 39 5.20 -8.03 1.64
N SER A 40 5.49 -6.72 1.73
CA SER A 40 4.71 -5.77 2.51
C SER A 40 3.23 -5.77 2.12
N ALA A 41 2.93 -5.66 0.82
CA ALA A 41 1.56 -5.64 0.30
C ALA A 41 0.80 -6.93 0.66
N GLY A 42 1.45 -8.09 0.59
CA GLY A 42 0.89 -9.36 1.05
C GLY A 42 0.52 -9.34 2.54
N LEU A 43 1.38 -8.77 3.38
CA LEU A 43 1.11 -8.62 4.82
C LEU A 43 -0.03 -7.62 5.10
N VAL A 44 -0.13 -6.52 4.36
CA VAL A 44 -1.19 -5.52 4.57
C VAL A 44 -2.52 -6.07 4.06
N ILE A 45 -2.60 -6.44 2.79
CA ILE A 45 -3.84 -6.82 2.12
C ILE A 45 -4.43 -8.08 2.76
N GLY A 46 -3.62 -9.11 3.01
CA GLY A 46 -4.11 -10.35 3.61
C GLY A 46 -4.72 -10.14 5.00
N ASN A 47 -4.02 -9.42 5.88
CA ASN A 47 -4.48 -9.18 7.25
C ASN A 47 -5.64 -8.19 7.32
N ALA A 48 -5.65 -7.15 6.48
CA ALA A 48 -6.72 -6.17 6.42
C ALA A 48 -8.02 -6.79 5.89
N SER A 49 -7.93 -7.56 4.79
CA SER A 49 -9.08 -8.23 4.19
C SER A 49 -9.68 -9.28 5.13
N MET A 50 -8.84 -10.09 5.79
CA MET A 50 -9.34 -11.06 6.77
C MET A 50 -10.04 -10.38 7.95
N GLY A 51 -9.50 -9.26 8.45
CA GLY A 51 -10.14 -8.47 9.51
C GLY A 51 -11.48 -7.88 9.09
N ALA A 52 -11.58 -7.36 7.87
CA ALA A 52 -12.82 -6.78 7.34
C ALA A 52 -13.89 -7.85 7.05
N VAL A 53 -13.51 -9.01 6.50
CA VAL A 53 -14.44 -10.13 6.28
C VAL A 53 -14.92 -10.70 7.61
N TYR A 54 -14.03 -10.85 8.59
CA TYR A 54 -14.38 -11.33 9.92
C TYR A 54 -15.39 -10.40 10.62
N ALA A 55 -15.20 -9.08 10.51
CA ALA A 55 -16.11 -8.09 11.09
C ALA A 55 -17.50 -8.07 10.44
N ALA A 56 -17.66 -8.62 9.24
CA ALA A 56 -18.93 -8.65 8.52
C ALA A 56 -19.82 -9.87 8.88
N GLU A 57 -19.28 -10.85 9.61
CA GLU A 57 -19.99 -12.06 10.07
C GLU A 57 -20.84 -12.73 8.96
N ASN A 58 -22.17 -12.63 9.05
CA ASN A 58 -23.13 -13.23 8.10
C ASN A 58 -23.05 -12.63 6.68
N LEU A 59 -22.39 -11.49 6.52
CA LEU A 59 -22.18 -10.81 5.23
C LEU A 59 -20.75 -11.00 4.68
N ALA A 60 -20.00 -11.99 5.19
CA ALA A 60 -18.61 -12.26 4.78
C ALA A 60 -18.41 -12.38 3.26
N GLY A 61 -19.35 -13.03 2.55
CA GLY A 61 -19.31 -13.15 1.09
C GLY A 61 -19.40 -11.80 0.37
N SER A 62 -20.34 -10.94 0.80
CA SER A 62 -20.49 -9.58 0.27
C SER A 62 -19.31 -8.68 0.64
N ALA A 63 -18.77 -8.82 1.86
CA ALA A 63 -17.60 -8.08 2.31
C ALA A 63 -16.35 -8.43 1.49
N SER A 64 -16.12 -9.71 1.21
CA SER A 64 -15.02 -10.16 0.34
C SER A 64 -15.17 -9.61 -1.09
N GLY A 65 -16.38 -9.69 -1.66
CA GLY A 65 -16.68 -9.11 -2.97
C GLY A 65 -16.46 -7.59 -3.03
N MET A 66 -16.86 -6.86 -1.99
CA MET A 66 -16.64 -5.41 -1.87
C MET A 66 -15.15 -5.07 -1.70
N LEU A 67 -14.39 -5.84 -0.91
CA LEU A 67 -12.96 -5.65 -0.75
C LEU A 67 -12.23 -5.79 -2.09
N GLY A 68 -12.55 -6.82 -2.87
CA GLY A 68 -11.96 -7.04 -4.19
C GLY A 68 -12.27 -5.90 -5.16
N SER A 69 -13.53 -5.44 -5.22
CA SER A 69 -13.92 -4.35 -6.12
C SER A 69 -13.29 -3.01 -5.73
N VAL A 70 -13.24 -2.70 -4.43
CA VAL A 70 -12.58 -1.50 -3.92
C VAL A 70 -11.07 -1.54 -4.17
N GLN A 71 -10.42 -2.69 -3.93
CA GLN A 71 -8.99 -2.85 -4.18
C GLN A 71 -8.64 -2.65 -5.67
N MET A 72 -9.40 -3.25 -6.59
CA MET A 72 -9.18 -3.06 -8.02
C MET A 72 -9.51 -1.62 -8.47
N GLY A 73 -10.60 -1.04 -7.96
CA GLY A 73 -11.00 0.33 -8.28
C GLY A 73 -9.93 1.35 -7.89
N PHE A 74 -9.43 1.28 -6.65
CA PHE A 74 -8.30 2.12 -6.23
C PHE A 74 -7.00 1.78 -6.96
N GLY A 75 -6.79 0.54 -7.38
CA GLY A 75 -5.65 0.15 -8.23
C GLY A 75 -5.64 0.90 -9.56
N VAL A 76 -6.78 0.97 -10.24
CA VAL A 76 -6.91 1.72 -11.50
C VAL A 76 -6.77 3.22 -11.27
N LEU A 77 -7.43 3.78 -10.24
CA LEU A 77 -7.37 5.21 -9.93
C LEU A 77 -5.95 5.66 -9.58
N SER A 78 -5.24 4.89 -8.74
CA SER A 78 -3.86 5.19 -8.37
C SER A 78 -2.90 5.08 -9.56
N GLY A 79 -3.05 4.06 -10.41
CA GLY A 79 -2.29 3.95 -11.65
C GLY A 79 -2.50 5.14 -12.59
N GLY A 80 -3.76 5.57 -12.77
CA GLY A 80 -4.11 6.76 -13.55
C GLY A 80 -3.47 8.04 -12.99
N LEU A 81 -3.50 8.23 -11.66
CA LEU A 81 -2.87 9.38 -11.00
C LEU A 81 -1.36 9.43 -11.20
N VAL A 82 -0.67 8.28 -11.10
CA VAL A 82 0.77 8.18 -11.35
C VAL A 82 1.12 8.59 -12.78
N VAL A 83 0.32 8.15 -13.76
CA VAL A 83 0.52 8.52 -15.17
C VAL A 83 0.22 10.00 -15.39
N MET A 84 -0.89 10.51 -14.87
CA MET A 84 -1.30 11.92 -15.04
C MET A 84 -0.28 12.91 -14.47
N ALA A 85 0.40 12.56 -13.39
CA ALA A 85 1.41 13.40 -12.77
C ALA A 85 2.78 13.33 -13.44
N GLY A 86 2.90 12.63 -14.58
CA GLY A 86 4.15 12.56 -15.33
C GLY A 86 5.10 11.47 -14.86
N GLY A 87 4.62 10.43 -14.17
CA GLY A 87 5.46 9.29 -13.78
C GLY A 87 6.13 8.55 -14.96
N TYR A 88 5.65 8.76 -16.19
CA TYR A 88 6.28 8.27 -17.42
C TYR A 88 7.46 9.14 -17.88
N GLN A 89 7.42 10.44 -17.60
CA GLN A 89 8.46 11.41 -17.98
C GLN A 89 9.56 11.45 -16.92
N ASP A 90 9.17 11.48 -15.65
CA ASP A 90 10.07 11.54 -14.51
C ASP A 90 9.74 10.43 -13.51
N TYR A 91 10.64 9.44 -13.41
CA TYR A 91 10.49 8.31 -12.48
C TYR A 91 10.28 8.78 -11.02
N SER A 92 10.99 9.85 -10.62
CA SER A 92 10.89 10.43 -9.29
C SER A 92 9.48 10.94 -8.98
N GLN A 93 8.79 11.55 -9.95
CA GLN A 93 7.40 12.04 -9.78
C GLN A 93 6.44 10.89 -9.51
N GLY A 94 6.60 9.76 -10.21
CA GLY A 94 5.82 8.55 -9.97
C GLY A 94 6.04 7.98 -8.56
N VAL A 95 7.29 7.90 -8.12
CA VAL A 95 7.64 7.40 -6.78
C VAL A 95 7.09 8.31 -5.68
N LEU A 96 7.13 9.64 -5.86
CA LEU A 96 6.57 10.59 -4.89
C LEU A 96 5.09 10.37 -4.62
N ILE A 97 4.30 10.04 -5.65
CA ILE A 97 2.88 9.73 -5.50
C ILE A 97 2.67 8.42 -4.73
N LEU A 98 3.48 7.41 -5.03
CA LEU A 98 3.42 6.13 -4.31
C LEU A 98 3.84 6.28 -2.84
N ILE A 99 4.76 7.18 -2.52
CA ILE A 99 5.08 7.58 -1.14
C ILE A 99 3.84 8.20 -0.50
N GLY A 100 3.16 9.13 -1.18
CA GLY A 100 1.92 9.73 -0.71
C GLY A 100 0.86 8.68 -0.33
N PHE A 101 0.60 7.70 -1.20
CA PHE A 101 -0.31 6.60 -0.91
C PHE A 101 0.16 5.72 0.25
N SER A 102 1.48 5.49 0.36
CA SER A 102 2.05 4.72 1.46
C SER A 102 1.88 5.42 2.81
N VAL A 103 2.02 6.76 2.87
CA VAL A 103 1.75 7.54 4.09
C VAL A 103 0.29 7.43 4.49
N VAL A 104 -0.64 7.56 3.53
CA VAL A 104 -2.08 7.38 3.80
C VAL A 104 -2.36 5.98 4.35
N SER A 105 -1.75 4.93 3.77
CA SER A 105 -1.87 3.56 4.27
C SER A 105 -1.39 3.40 5.71
N VAL A 106 -0.28 4.04 6.09
CA VAL A 106 0.22 4.06 7.47
C VAL A 106 -0.76 4.75 8.41
N ILE A 107 -1.26 5.94 8.04
CA ILE A 107 -2.24 6.69 8.85
C ILE A 107 -3.51 5.87 9.07
N CYS A 108 -4.08 5.29 8.01
CA CYS A 108 -5.26 4.42 8.10
C CYS A 108 -5.00 3.21 9.00
N SER A 109 -3.82 2.60 8.90
CA SER A 109 -3.44 1.46 9.74
C SER A 109 -3.28 1.82 11.22
N LEU A 110 -2.78 3.03 11.51
CA LEU A 110 -2.73 3.55 12.88
C LEU A 110 -4.13 3.79 13.45
N MET A 111 -5.03 4.41 12.67
CA MET A 111 -6.42 4.64 13.08
C MET A 111 -7.15 3.34 13.36
N ALA A 112 -7.03 2.35 12.47
CA ALA A 112 -7.61 1.02 12.64
C ALA A 112 -7.05 0.31 13.90
N GLY A 113 -5.75 0.49 14.19
CA GLY A 113 -5.13 -0.02 15.42
C GLY A 113 -5.77 0.56 16.68
N LYS A 114 -6.04 1.87 16.73
CA LYS A 114 -6.69 2.53 17.88
C LYS A 114 -8.13 2.04 18.09
N GLN A 115 -8.84 1.75 17.01
CA GLN A 115 -10.24 1.32 17.06
C GLN A 115 -10.40 -0.08 17.66
N LYS A 116 -9.41 -0.96 17.47
CA LYS A 116 -9.35 -2.27 18.11
C LYS A 116 -9.14 -2.17 19.63
N THR A 117 -8.48 -1.12 20.13
CA THR A 117 -8.26 -0.89 21.56
C THR A 117 -9.47 -0.25 22.25
N ALA A 118 -10.27 0.54 21.53
CA ALA A 118 -11.46 1.22 22.08
C ALA A 118 -12.66 0.28 22.29
N ASN A 119 -12.80 -0.80 21.52
CA ASN A 119 -13.88 -1.80 21.66
C ASN A 119 -13.56 -2.92 22.68
N VAL A 120 -12.54 -2.75 23.51
CA VAL A 120 -12.12 -3.73 24.54
C VAL A 120 -12.42 -3.20 25.97
N PHE A 121 -13.10 -2.06 26.08
CA PHE A 121 -13.65 -1.53 27.33
C PHE A 121 -15.17 -1.55 27.31
#